data_AF-A0AAN9QX95-F1
#
_entry.id   AF-A0AAN9QX95-F1
#
_cell.length_a   1.000
_cell.length_b   1.000
_cell.length_c   1.000
_cell.angle_alpha   90.00
_cell.angle_beta   90.00
_cell.angle_gamma   90.00
#
_symmetry.space_group_name_H-M   'P 1'
#
loop_
_entity.id
_entity.type
_entity.pdbx_description
1 polymer ?
#
loop_
_entity_poly.entity_id
_entity_poly.type
_entity_poly.pdbx_seq_one_letter_code
_entity_poly.pdbx_strand_id
1 'polypeptide(L)'
;MMVQKANNPFEYCDIVTTTTLKRLRGPKAGMIFYRKEPKPVKKGHTENAVYDFEDKINFAMFPSFQGGPHNHHIKALTVALKQAMSLGFKAYTKQVTVNATLLSTKMLSLVIATHWPQRCSDW
;
A
#
# COMPACT_ATOMS: atom_id res chain seq x y z
N MET A 1 -8.79 5.16 -1.87
CA MET A 1 -8.74 3.82 -1.22
C MET A 1 -7.65 3.71 -0.13
N MET A 2 -6.71 4.67 -0.05
CA MET A 2 -5.81 4.79 1.11
C MET A 2 -6.33 5.84 2.08
N VAL A 3 -6.05 5.61 3.37
CA VAL A 3 -6.34 6.54 4.46
C VAL A 3 -5.80 7.90 4.08
N GLN A 4 -6.67 8.90 3.99
CA GLN A 4 -6.40 10.26 3.52
C GLN A 4 -5.32 11.03 4.33
N LYS A 5 -4.75 10.38 5.35
CA LYS A 5 -3.70 10.91 6.24
C LYS A 5 -2.28 10.48 5.84
N ALA A 6 -2.12 9.45 5.00
CA ALA A 6 -0.82 9.02 4.49
C ALA A 6 -0.62 9.48 3.05
N ASN A 7 0.61 9.88 2.70
CA ASN A 7 0.96 10.27 1.34
C ASN A 7 0.62 9.16 0.36
N ASN A 8 0.07 9.55 -0.80
CA ASN A 8 -0.39 8.62 -1.81
C ASN A 8 0.78 8.21 -2.71
N PRO A 9 1.27 6.95 -2.64
CA PRO A 9 2.42 6.54 -3.45
C PRO A 9 2.10 6.53 -4.95
N PHE A 10 0.82 6.47 -5.34
CA PHE A 10 0.40 6.54 -6.74
C PHE A 10 0.63 7.90 -7.41
N GLU A 11 1.03 8.93 -6.67
CA GLU A 11 1.39 10.24 -7.25
C GLU A 11 2.83 10.25 -7.77
N TYR A 12 3.72 9.45 -7.17
CA TYR A 12 5.16 9.50 -7.45
C TYR A 12 5.70 8.21 -8.06
N CYS A 13 5.14 7.07 -7.68
CA CYS A 13 5.66 5.77 -8.08
C CYS A 13 5.07 5.32 -9.42
N ASP A 14 5.89 4.63 -10.21
CA ASP A 14 5.47 3.96 -11.45
C ASP A 14 4.86 2.58 -11.18
N ILE A 15 5.39 1.88 -10.17
CA ILE A 15 4.96 0.56 -9.72
C ILE A 15 4.74 0.61 -8.20
N VAL A 16 3.61 0.09 -7.73
CA VAL A 16 3.27 -0.01 -6.31
C VAL A 16 2.90 -1.45 -6.00
N THR A 17 3.61 -2.08 -5.07
CA THR A 17 3.30 -3.43 -4.59
C THR A 17 2.71 -3.38 -3.18
N THR A 18 1.79 -4.29 -2.88
CA THR A 18 1.18 -4.35 -1.54
C THR A 18 0.78 -5.76 -1.16
N THR A 19 0.81 -6.05 0.14
CA THR A 19 0.23 -7.27 0.73
C THR A 19 -1.18 -7.01 1.23
N THR A 20 -2.09 -7.94 1.00
CA THR A 20 -3.52 -7.72 1.26
C THR A 20 -3.95 -8.09 2.68
N LEU A 21 -3.17 -8.88 3.43
CA LEU A 21 -3.54 -9.36 4.77
C LEU A 21 -3.40 -8.32 5.90
N LYS A 22 -2.56 -7.29 5.70
CA LYS A 22 -2.16 -6.35 6.76
C LYS A 22 -3.22 -5.26 6.98
N ARG A 23 -2.88 -4.00 6.73
CA ARG A 23 -3.78 -2.85 6.89
C ARG A 23 -5.04 -2.94 6.03
N LEU A 24 -4.99 -3.68 4.92
CA LEU A 24 -6.14 -3.93 4.04
C LEU A 24 -7.11 -5.01 4.58
N ARG A 25 -6.68 -5.82 5.57
CA ARG A 25 -7.50 -6.86 6.24
C ARG A 25 -8.12 -7.90 5.29
N GLY A 26 -7.46 -8.20 4.18
CA GLY A 26 -7.86 -9.23 3.22
C GLY A 26 -7.18 -10.58 3.46
N PRO A 27 -7.25 -11.50 2.49
CA PRO A 27 -6.56 -12.79 2.55
C PRO A 27 -5.03 -12.64 2.43
N LYS A 28 -4.27 -13.73 2.60
CA LYS A 28 -2.83 -13.76 2.35
C LYS A 28 -2.55 -13.75 0.83
N ALA A 29 -2.47 -12.56 0.24
CA ALA A 29 -2.14 -12.35 -1.17
C ALA A 29 -1.32 -11.07 -1.37
N GLY A 30 -0.83 -10.89 -2.60
CA GLY A 30 -0.14 -9.69 -3.06
C GLY A 30 -0.85 -9.04 -4.24
N MET A 31 -0.67 -7.74 -4.41
CA MET A 31 -1.11 -6.99 -5.59
C MET A 31 0.04 -6.16 -6.14
N ILE A 32 0.13 -6.09 -7.46
CA ILE A 32 1.07 -5.23 -8.19
C ILE A 32 0.25 -4.25 -9.01
N PHE A 33 0.43 -2.97 -8.74
CA PHE A 33 -0.13 -1.88 -9.53
C PHE A 33 0.97 -1.27 -10.39
N TYR A 34 0.62 -0.86 -11.60
CA TYR A 34 1.53 -0.24 -12.54
C TYR A 34 0.79 0.81 -13.38
N ARG A 35 1.51 1.83 -13.84
CA ARG A 35 0.95 2.86 -14.73
C ARG A 35 0.74 2.30 -16.15
N LYS A 36 -0.38 2.69 -16.75
CA LYS A 36 -0.70 2.44 -18.17
C LYS A 36 -0.77 3.72 -19.01
N GLU A 37 -0.76 4.88 -18.36
CA GLU A 37 -0.93 6.18 -19.02
C GLU A 37 0.32 6.58 -19.84
N PRO A 38 0.24 7.60 -20.70
CA PRO A 38 1.43 8.16 -21.33
C PRO A 38 2.42 8.66 -20.28
N LYS A 39 3.72 8.47 -20.55
CA LYS A 39 4.78 8.97 -19.66
C LYS A 39 4.74 10.50 -19.64
N PRO A 40 4.91 11.13 -18.47
CA PRO A 40 5.02 12.58 -18.40
C PRO A 40 6.17 13.06 -19.28
N VAL A 41 5.93 14.11 -20.05
CA VAL A 41 6.91 14.70 -20.96
C VAL A 41 8.09 15.22 -20.14
N LYS A 42 9.25 14.59 -20.31
CA LYS A 42 10.53 15.00 -19.69
C LYS A 42 11.50 15.40 -20.79
N LYS A 43 12.34 16.41 -20.54
CA LYS A 43 13.40 16.83 -21.48
C LYS A 43 14.25 15.61 -21.90
N GLY A 44 14.24 15.30 -23.20
CA GLY A 44 14.99 14.17 -23.77
C GLY A 44 14.20 12.88 -23.98
N HIS A 45 12.92 12.83 -23.63
CA HIS A 45 12.03 11.72 -23.98
C HIS A 45 11.28 12.00 -25.29
N THR A 46 11.03 10.93 -26.06
CA THR A 46 10.14 10.99 -27.22
C THR A 46 8.74 11.44 -26.79
N GLU A 47 8.16 12.37 -27.55
CA GLU A 47 6.77 12.75 -27.42
C GLU A 47 5.87 11.50 -27.51
N ASN A 48 4.95 11.34 -26.56
CA ASN A 48 4.00 10.21 -26.48
C ASN A 48 4.55 8.82 -26.10
N ALA A 49 5.71 8.73 -25.42
CA ALA A 49 6.17 7.44 -24.90
C ALA A 49 5.17 6.83 -23.89
N VAL A 50 4.69 5.61 -24.14
CA VAL A 50 3.75 4.89 -23.25
C VAL A 50 4.50 4.00 -22.24
N TYR A 51 3.93 3.76 -21.06
CA TYR A 51 4.44 2.75 -20.14
C TYR A 51 4.17 1.33 -20.66
N ASP A 52 5.24 0.55 -20.83
CA ASP A 52 5.20 -0.86 -21.21
C ASP A 52 5.51 -1.74 -19.98
N PHE A 53 4.64 -1.63 -18.98
CA PHE A 53 4.72 -2.41 -17.73
C PHE A 53 3.74 -3.57 -17.69
N GLU A 54 2.59 -3.44 -18.35
CA GLU A 54 1.51 -4.44 -18.32
C GLU A 54 2.01 -5.82 -18.73
N ASP A 55 2.53 -5.93 -19.95
CA ASP A 55 2.95 -7.21 -20.53
C ASP A 55 4.15 -7.78 -19.77
N LYS A 56 5.12 -6.93 -19.39
CA LYS A 56 6.30 -7.35 -18.63
C LYS A 56 5.96 -7.89 -17.25
N ILE A 57 5.08 -7.23 -16.51
CA ILE A 57 4.69 -7.64 -15.16
C ILE A 57 3.82 -8.90 -15.23
N ASN A 58 2.86 -8.95 -16.15
CA ASN A 58 2.00 -10.11 -16.33
C ASN A 58 2.85 -11.34 -16.71
N PHE A 59 3.77 -11.20 -17.66
CA PHE A 59 4.68 -12.27 -18.09
C PHE A 59 5.61 -12.73 -16.95
N ALA A 60 6.16 -11.79 -16.17
CA ALA A 60 6.99 -12.11 -15.02
C ALA A 60 6.20 -12.94 -13.99
N MET A 61 4.94 -12.59 -13.73
CA MET A 61 4.10 -13.36 -12.81
C MET A 61 3.75 -14.74 -13.37
N PHE A 62 3.28 -14.82 -14.61
CA PHE A 62 2.97 -16.05 -15.31
C PHE A 62 3.34 -15.89 -16.79
N PRO A 63 4.15 -16.78 -17.37
CA PRO A 63 4.57 -18.09 -16.86
C PRO A 63 5.90 -18.09 -16.07
N SER A 64 6.56 -16.95 -15.86
CA SER A 64 7.94 -16.95 -15.38
C SER A 64 8.11 -17.37 -13.92
N PHE A 65 7.35 -16.81 -12.97
CA PHE A 65 7.54 -17.09 -11.53
C PHE A 65 6.50 -18.02 -10.92
N GLN A 66 5.23 -17.91 -11.32
CA GLN A 66 4.14 -18.68 -10.76
C GLN A 66 3.52 -19.62 -11.79
N GLY A 67 2.96 -20.73 -11.30
CA GLY A 67 2.11 -21.63 -12.07
C GLY A 67 0.65 -21.16 -12.05
N GLY A 68 -0.25 -22.04 -11.62
CA GLY A 68 -1.69 -21.76 -11.59
C GLY A 68 -2.10 -20.72 -10.53
N PRO A 69 -3.06 -19.83 -10.84
CA PRO A 69 -3.52 -18.81 -9.89
C PRO A 69 -4.36 -19.41 -8.73
N HIS A 70 -4.20 -18.85 -7.53
CA HIS A 70 -5.01 -19.24 -6.37
C HIS A 70 -6.39 -18.55 -6.38
N ASN A 71 -7.30 -19.05 -7.22
CA ASN A 71 -8.62 -18.43 -7.45
C ASN A 71 -9.46 -18.20 -6.18
N HIS A 72 -9.33 -19.05 -5.16
CA HIS A 72 -10.01 -18.86 -3.88
C HIS A 72 -9.49 -17.63 -3.12
N HIS A 73 -8.18 -17.35 -3.18
CA HIS A 73 -7.58 -16.13 -2.63
C HIS A 73 -8.03 -14.89 -3.41
N ILE A 74 -8.13 -14.97 -4.74
CA ILE A 74 -8.60 -13.87 -5.60
C ILE A 74 -10.06 -13.49 -5.28
N LYS A 75 -10.93 -14.49 -5.10
CA LYS A 75 -12.33 -14.27 -4.67
C LYS A 75 -12.39 -13.60 -3.29
N ALA A 76 -11.64 -14.11 -2.31
CA ALA A 76 -11.58 -13.51 -0.98
C ALA A 76 -11.04 -12.07 -1.00
N LEU A 77 -10.06 -11.79 -1.87
CA LEU A 77 -9.51 -10.44 -2.05
C LEU A 77 -10.57 -9.49 -2.60
N THR A 78 -11.39 -9.93 -3.55
CA THR A 78 -12.48 -9.12 -4.11
C THR A 78 -13.46 -8.68 -3.02
N VAL A 79 -13.81 -9.58 -2.10
CA VAL A 79 -14.66 -9.26 -0.94
C VAL A 79 -13.98 -8.24 -0.02
N ALA A 80 -12.69 -8.43 0.27
CA ALA A 80 -11.93 -7.50 1.12
C ALA A 80 -11.80 -6.10 0.50
N LEU A 81 -11.57 -6.01 -0.82
CA LEU A 81 -11.52 -4.73 -1.54
C LEU A 81 -12.87 -4.01 -1.50
N LYS A 82 -13.99 -4.74 -1.64
CA LYS A 82 -15.34 -4.19 -1.47
C LYS A 82 -15.54 -3.63 -0.05
N GLN A 83 -15.10 -4.37 0.98
CA GLN A 83 -15.16 -3.89 2.36
C GLN A 83 -14.29 -2.64 2.57
N ALA A 84 -13.11 -2.57 1.95
CA ALA A 84 -12.19 -1.45 2.06
C ALA A 84 -12.74 -0.14 1.46
N MET A 85 -13.72 -0.21 0.54
CA MET A 85 -14.43 0.95 0.01
C MET A 85 -15.56 1.47 0.91
N SER A 86 -15.93 0.72 1.96
CA SER A 86 -17.03 1.11 2.85
C SER A 86 -16.67 2.28 3.77
N LEU A 87 -17.69 3.06 4.16
CA LEU A 87 -17.54 4.13 5.15
C LEU A 87 -17.07 3.60 6.52
N GLY A 88 -17.53 2.40 6.90
CA GLY A 88 -17.10 1.73 8.12
C GLY A 88 -15.60 1.45 8.13
N PHE A 89 -15.02 1.07 6.98
CA PHE A 89 -13.57 0.89 6.87
C PHE A 89 -12.80 2.22 6.96
N LYS A 90 -13.34 3.32 6.42
CA LYS A 90 -12.77 4.66 6.60
C LYS A 90 -12.79 5.08 8.08
N ALA A 91 -13.86 4.78 8.82
CA ALA A 91 -13.94 5.04 10.26
C ALA A 91 -12.93 4.17 11.04
N TYR A 92 -12.88 2.87 10.74
CA TYR A 92 -11.91 1.93 11.32
C TYR A 92 -10.47 2.42 11.16
N THR A 93 -10.08 2.81 9.94
CA THR A 93 -8.71 3.26 9.68
C THR A 93 -8.35 4.56 10.40
N LYS A 94 -9.30 5.49 10.58
CA LYS A 94 -9.11 6.67 11.44
C LYS A 94 -8.85 6.26 12.89
N GLN A 95 -9.64 5.30 13.42
CA GLN A 95 -9.48 4.84 14.80
C GLN A 95 -8.12 4.16 15.03
N VAL A 96 -7.62 3.40 14.05
CA VAL A 96 -6.28 2.79 14.12
C VAL A 96 -5.20 3.85 14.34
N THR A 97 -5.26 4.98 13.62
CA THR A 97 -4.29 6.07 13.82
C THR A 97 -4.43 6.73 15.19
N VAL A 98 -5.67 6.98 15.65
CA VAL A 98 -5.93 7.55 16.99
C VAL A 98 -5.35 6.65 18.08
N ASN A 99 -5.60 5.35 18.01
CA ASN A 99 -5.09 4.39 18.99
C ASN A 99 -3.56 4.34 18.98
N ALA A 100 -2.92 4.40 17.81
CA ALA A 100 -1.47 4.42 17.70
C ALA A 100 -0.85 5.68 18.32
N THR A 101 -1.45 6.86 18.06
CA THR A 101 -0.99 8.12 18.66
C THR A 101 -1.17 8.12 20.17
N LEU A 102 -2.33 7.68 20.68
CA LEU A 102 -2.59 7.58 22.12
C LEU A 102 -1.62 6.62 22.82
N LEU A 103 -1.35 5.46 22.20
CA LEU A 103 -0.37 4.51 22.72
C LEU A 103 1.03 5.16 22.80
N SER A 104 1.46 5.84 21.74
CA SER A 104 2.75 6.56 21.72
C SER A 104 2.84 7.62 22.82
N THR A 105 1.83 8.50 22.93
CA THR A 105 1.79 9.52 23.99
C THR A 105 1.79 8.90 25.39
N LYS A 106 1.04 7.80 25.58
CA LYS A 106 0.97 7.14 26.88
C LYS A 106 2.30 6.47 27.24
N MET A 107 2.97 5.83 26.28
CA MET A 107 4.29 5.23 26.49
C MET A 107 5.36 6.27 26.81
N LEU A 108 5.35 7.44 26.15
CA LEU A 108 6.24 8.56 26.47
C LEU A 108 6.00 9.10 27.89
N SER A 109 4.75 9.19 28.31
CA SER A 109 4.38 9.63 29.67
C SER A 109 4.74 8.62 30.76
N LEU A 110 4.92 7.34 30.43
CA LEU A 110 5.15 6.24 31.36
C LEU A 110 6.61 5.72 31.32
N VAL A 111 7.59 6.56 31.68
CA VAL A 111 8.95 6.10 32.07
C VAL A 111 9.87 5.63 30.92
N ILE A 112 9.45 5.59 29.64
CA ILE A 112 10.44 5.36 28.55
C ILE A 112 11.39 6.57 28.40
N ALA A 113 10.91 7.78 28.71
CA ALA A 113 11.73 8.99 28.70
C ALA A 113 12.85 9.01 29.76
N THR A 114 12.75 8.25 30.85
CA THR A 114 13.78 8.22 31.90
C THR A 114 14.91 7.21 31.64
N HIS A 115 14.73 6.27 30.70
CA HIS A 115 15.75 5.25 30.41
C HIS A 115 16.35 5.34 28.99
N TRP A 116 15.69 6.00 28.04
CA TRP A 116 16.19 6.11 26.66
C TRP A 116 16.00 7.51 26.02
N PRO A 117 16.70 8.55 26.53
CA PRO A 117 16.49 9.93 26.08
C PRO A 117 17.02 10.25 24.66
N GLN A 118 17.93 9.44 24.09
CA GLN A 118 18.76 9.87 22.93
C GLN A 118 18.36 9.34 21.54
N ARG A 119 17.31 8.51 21.39
CA ARG A 119 16.85 8.06 20.04
C ARG A 119 15.52 8.64 19.59
N CYS A 120 14.80 9.38 20.44
CA CYS A 120 13.47 9.88 20.07
C CYS A 120 13.50 11.18 19.26
N SER A 121 14.63 11.90 19.19
CA SER A 121 14.78 13.15 18.43
C SER A 121 14.99 12.96 16.93
N ASP A 122 15.27 11.74 16.48
CA ASP A 122 15.77 11.45 15.14
C ASP A 122 14.74 10.73 14.24
N TRP A 123 13.46 10.68 14.67
CA TRP A 123 12.32 10.12 13.92
C TRP A 123 11.31 11.19 13.52
#